data_AF-Q8E1W7-F1
#
_entry.id   AF-Q8E1W7-F1
#
_cell.length_a   1.000
_cell.length_b   1.000
_cell.length_c   1.000
_cell.angle_alpha   90.00
_cell.angle_beta   90.00
_cell.angle_gamma   90.00
#
_symmetry.space_group_name_H-M   'P 1'
#
loop_
_entity.id
_entity.type
_entity.pdbx_description
1 polymer ?
#
loop_
_entity_poly.entity_id
_entity_poly.type
_entity_poly.pdbx_seq_one_letter_code
_entity_poly.pdbx_strand_id
1 'polypeptide(L)'
;MVTVLDQNENKINSLKINLGKLEDNYHRENMEIEDKLYSLEDKKNELETYLQEVYEETSHLLRQNDSDGSTFMSLNRIIESYQMELIDEYENYKQTIIVQEENSRTQFLKDRVKLENDISSLEGRKYY
;
A
#
# COMPACT_ATOMS: atom_id res chain seq x y z
N MET A 1 32.49 -21.91 33.03
CA MET A 1 33.29 -21.44 31.88
C MET A 1 32.39 -21.60 30.66
N VAL A 2 31.86 -20.52 30.09
CA VAL A 2 30.99 -20.60 28.89
C VAL A 2 31.92 -20.93 27.72
N THR A 3 31.63 -22.01 27.00
CA THR A 3 32.48 -22.43 25.88
C THR A 3 32.18 -21.57 24.64
N VAL A 4 33.11 -21.50 23.69
CA VAL A 4 32.91 -20.80 22.40
C VAL A 4 31.70 -21.38 21.65
N LEU A 5 31.42 -22.67 21.83
CA LEU A 5 30.24 -23.34 21.29
C LEU A 5 28.95 -22.79 21.90
N ASP A 6 28.89 -22.63 23.23
CA ASP A 6 27.74 -22.01 23.92
C ASP A 6 27.50 -20.56 23.48
N GLN A 7 28.58 -19.81 23.20
CA GLN A 7 28.48 -18.43 22.69
C GLN A 7 27.93 -18.37 21.26
N ASN A 8 28.37 -19.27 20.38
CA ASN A 8 27.87 -19.36 19.01
C ASN A 8 26.41 -19.81 18.97
N GLU A 9 26.01 -20.74 19.83
CA GLU A 9 24.63 -21.22 19.93
C GLU A 9 23.68 -20.13 20.42
N ASN A 10 24.08 -19.38 21.45
CA ASN A 10 23.32 -18.21 21.91
C ASN A 10 23.18 -17.14 20.81
N LYS A 11 24.23 -16.93 20.01
CA LYS A 11 24.21 -15.96 18.90
C LYS A 11 23.30 -16.41 17.75
N ILE A 12 23.33 -17.69 17.39
CA ILE A 12 22.42 -18.29 16.40
C ILE A 12 20.96 -18.13 16.85
N ASN A 13 20.67 -18.46 18.11
CA ASN A 13 19.31 -18.31 18.66
C ASN A 13 18.84 -16.86 18.63
N SER A 14 19.70 -15.90 18.98
CA SER A 14 19.39 -14.48 18.86
C SER A 14 19.11 -14.05 17.41
N LEU A 15 19.87 -14.55 16.44
CA LEU A 15 19.66 -14.23 15.03
C LEU A 15 18.34 -14.83 14.50
N LYS A 16 18.00 -16.06 14.90
CA LYS A 16 16.71 -16.68 14.56
C LYS A 16 15.52 -15.92 15.14
N ILE A 17 15.64 -15.42 16.37
CA ILE A 17 14.62 -14.53 16.97
C ILE A 17 14.49 -13.23 16.17
N ASN A 18 15.62 -12.64 15.75
CA ASN A 18 15.60 -11.42 14.95
C ASN A 18 14.99 -11.64 13.56
N LEU A 19 15.24 -12.80 12.95
CA LEU A 19 14.62 -13.21 11.70
C LEU A 19 13.09 -13.32 11.84
N GLY A 20 12.60 -14.00 12.89
CA GLY A 20 11.16 -14.07 13.15
C GLY A 20 10.53 -12.69 13.36
N LYS A 21 11.19 -11.80 14.12
CA LYS A 21 10.71 -10.41 14.28
C LYS A 21 10.69 -9.63 12.97
N LEU A 22 11.66 -9.85 12.09
CA LEU A 22 11.72 -9.22 10.78
C LEU A 22 10.53 -9.65 9.91
N GLU A 23 10.21 -10.95 9.92
CA GLU A 23 9.05 -11.51 9.20
C GLU A 23 7.74 -10.98 9.77
N ASP A 24 7.56 -10.98 11.10
CA ASP A 24 6.37 -10.45 11.76
C ASP A 24 6.14 -8.97 11.45
N ASN A 25 7.21 -8.16 11.46
CA ASN A 25 7.13 -6.75 11.14
C ASN A 25 6.78 -6.52 9.67
N TYR A 26 7.42 -7.25 8.75
CA TYR A 26 7.11 -7.16 7.33
C TYR A 26 5.65 -7.53 7.05
N HIS A 27 5.14 -8.61 7.66
CA HIS A 27 3.74 -9.00 7.51
C HIS A 27 2.78 -7.94 8.03
N ARG A 28 3.09 -7.30 9.16
CA ARG A 28 2.30 -6.19 9.68
C ARG A 28 2.29 -4.99 8.73
N GLU A 29 3.46 -4.57 8.26
CA GLU A 29 3.58 -3.48 7.30
C GLU A 29 2.82 -3.79 6.00
N ASN A 30 2.88 -5.03 5.52
CA ASN A 30 2.16 -5.44 4.31
C ASN A 30 0.64 -5.38 4.50
N MET A 31 0.12 -5.82 5.66
CA MET A 31 -1.30 -5.66 5.99
C MET A 31 -1.72 -4.19 6.04
N GLU A 32 -0.91 -3.32 6.64
CA GLU A 32 -1.19 -1.87 6.67
C GLU A 32 -1.19 -1.23 5.28
N ILE A 33 -0.39 -1.75 4.34
CA ILE A 33 -0.36 -1.31 2.94
C ILE A 33 -1.62 -1.80 2.20
N GLU A 34 -2.02 -3.05 2.39
CA GLU A 34 -3.24 -3.60 1.83
C GLU A 34 -4.48 -2.82 2.31
N ASP A 35 -4.57 -2.53 3.61
CA ASP A 35 -5.64 -1.71 4.19
C ASP A 35 -5.72 -0.31 3.55
N LYS A 36 -4.58 0.30 3.24
CA LYS A 36 -4.53 1.59 2.53
C LYS A 36 -5.05 1.49 1.11
N LEU A 37 -4.75 0.41 0.39
CA LEU A 37 -5.27 0.19 -0.96
C LEU A 37 -6.78 -0.02 -0.94
N TYR A 38 -7.29 -0.81 0.00
CA TYR A 38 -8.73 -1.00 0.18
C TYR A 38 -9.42 0.33 0.52
N SER A 39 -8.89 1.08 1.48
CA SER A 39 -9.47 2.39 1.85
C SER A 39 -9.43 3.40 0.70
N LEU A 40 -8.39 3.36 -0.15
CA LEU A 40 -8.30 4.21 -1.33
C LEU A 40 -9.40 3.86 -2.36
N GLU A 41 -9.60 2.57 -2.61
CA GLU A 41 -10.65 2.10 -3.52
C GLU A 41 -12.05 2.45 -2.99
N ASP A 42 -12.30 2.24 -1.70
CA ASP A 42 -13.58 2.58 -1.07
C ASP A 42 -13.88 4.08 -1.22
N LYS A 43 -12.90 4.95 -0.95
CA LYS A 43 -13.07 6.40 -1.10
C LYS A 43 -13.32 6.83 -2.54
N LYS A 44 -12.63 6.21 -3.50
CA LYS A 44 -12.88 6.47 -4.93
C LYS A 44 -14.33 6.11 -5.27
N ASN A 45 -14.80 4.94 -4.86
CA ASN A 45 -16.16 4.48 -5.11
C ASN A 45 -17.21 5.38 -4.43
N GLU A 46 -16.96 5.84 -3.21
CA GLU A 46 -17.82 6.81 -2.51
C GLU A 46 -17.94 8.12 -3.30
N LEU A 47 -16.80 8.65 -3.80
CA LEU A 47 -16.77 9.89 -4.59
C LEU A 47 -17.47 9.72 -5.94
N GLU A 48 -17.28 8.59 -6.62
CA GLU A 48 -17.94 8.29 -7.89
C GLU A 48 -19.46 8.18 -7.71
N THR A 49 -19.91 7.52 -6.64
CA THR A 49 -21.32 7.39 -6.29
C THR A 49 -21.94 8.75 -6.01
N TYR A 50 -21.29 9.55 -5.16
CA TYR A 50 -21.75 10.90 -4.83
C TYR A 50 -21.82 11.81 -6.07
N LEU A 51 -20.80 11.73 -6.94
CA LEU A 51 -20.80 12.49 -8.19
C LEU A 51 -21.97 12.11 -9.09
N GLN A 52 -22.26 10.81 -9.20
CA GLN A 52 -23.38 10.31 -10.00
C GLN A 52 -24.72 10.82 -9.46
N GLU A 53 -24.93 10.74 -8.14
CA GLU A 53 -26.14 11.25 -7.49
C GLU A 53 -26.33 12.75 -7.74
N VAL A 54 -25.29 13.56 -7.51
CA VAL A 54 -25.33 15.01 -7.73
C VAL A 54 -25.58 15.34 -9.20
N TYR A 55 -24.95 14.61 -10.12
CA TYR A 55 -25.17 14.79 -11.55
C TYR A 55 -26.61 14.46 -11.95
N GLU A 56 -27.17 13.34 -11.47
CA GLU A 56 -28.55 12.94 -11.75
C GLU A 56 -29.57 13.98 -11.23
N GLU A 57 -29.42 14.44 -9.99
CA GLU A 57 -30.29 15.47 -9.40
C GLU A 57 -30.20 16.81 -10.16
N THR A 58 -28.97 17.27 -10.41
CA THR A 58 -28.74 18.56 -11.07
C THR A 58 -29.17 18.51 -12.53
N SER A 59 -28.87 17.41 -13.23
CA SER A 59 -29.27 17.20 -14.63
C SER A 59 -30.79 17.20 -14.78
N HIS A 60 -31.52 16.56 -13.86
CA HIS A 60 -32.98 16.55 -13.86
C HIS A 60 -33.55 17.97 -13.67
N LEU A 61 -33.01 18.74 -12.72
CA LEU A 61 -33.43 20.12 -12.47
C LEU A 61 -33.12 21.05 -13.66
N LEU A 62 -31.95 20.92 -14.27
CA LEU A 62 -31.56 21.72 -15.42
C LEU A 62 -32.41 21.39 -16.65
N ARG A 63 -32.70 20.12 -16.92
CA ARG A 63 -33.57 19.76 -18.06
C ARG A 63 -34.99 20.34 -17.97
N GLN A 64 -35.47 20.66 -16.76
CA GLN A 64 -36.77 21.30 -16.56
C GLN A 64 -36.73 22.83 -16.71
N ASN A 65 -35.59 23.47 -16.45
CA ASN A 65 -35.49 24.92 -16.26
C ASN A 65 -34.53 25.62 -17.22
N ASP A 66 -33.66 24.89 -17.91
CA ASP A 66 -32.62 25.42 -18.80
C ASP A 66 -33.11 25.40 -20.26
N SER A 67 -33.69 26.51 -20.70
CA SER A 67 -34.32 26.60 -22.03
C SER A 67 -33.33 26.60 -23.20
N ASP A 68 -32.08 27.01 -22.98
CA ASP A 68 -31.05 27.07 -24.02
C ASP A 68 -29.99 25.96 -23.91
N GLY A 69 -30.00 25.19 -22.81
CA GLY A 69 -29.11 24.06 -22.58
C GLY A 69 -27.66 24.45 -22.25
N SER A 70 -27.36 25.74 -22.14
CA SER A 70 -26.00 26.24 -21.89
C SER A 70 -25.50 25.89 -20.48
N THR A 71 -26.42 25.87 -19.51
CA THR A 71 -26.12 25.49 -18.13
C THR A 71 -25.89 23.99 -18.04
N PHE A 72 -26.69 23.20 -18.77
CA PHE A 72 -26.52 21.75 -18.90
C PHE A 72 -25.17 21.38 -19.54
N MET A 73 -24.75 22.07 -20.60
CA MET A 73 -23.42 21.86 -21.20
C MET A 73 -22.28 22.23 -20.25
N SER A 74 -22.46 23.27 -19.43
CA SER A 74 -21.47 23.68 -18.43
C SER A 74 -21.34 22.64 -17.32
N LEU A 75 -22.47 22.06 -16.85
CA LEU A 75 -22.46 20.94 -15.92
C LEU A 75 -21.66 19.76 -16.48
N ASN A 76 -21.92 19.33 -17.72
CA ASN A 76 -21.21 18.20 -18.31
C ASN A 76 -19.69 18.42 -18.34
N ARG A 77 -19.23 19.63 -18.70
CA ARG A 77 -17.79 19.96 -18.69
C ARG A 77 -17.18 19.90 -17.29
N ILE A 78 -17.92 20.35 -16.27
CA ILE A 78 -17.46 20.29 -14.87
C ILE A 78 -17.31 18.83 -14.43
N ILE A 79 -18.31 17.99 -14.73
CA ILE A 79 -18.29 16.57 -14.38
C ILE A 79 -17.15 15.84 -15.11
N GLU A 80 -16.96 16.09 -16.41
CA GLU A 80 -15.85 15.54 -17.19
C GLU A 80 -14.49 15.93 -16.60
N SER A 81 -14.30 17.21 -16.23
CA SER A 81 -13.06 17.68 -15.57
C SER A 81 -12.82 16.96 -14.25
N TYR A 82 -13.85 16.90 -13.41
CA TYR A 82 -13.76 16.23 -12.11
C TYR A 82 -13.46 14.73 -12.24
N GLN A 83 -14.06 14.03 -13.21
CA GLN A 83 -13.79 12.61 -13.44
C GLN A 83 -12.34 12.37 -13.86
N MET A 84 -11.81 13.22 -14.76
CA MET A 84 -10.39 13.12 -15.15
C MET A 84 -9.46 13.38 -13.97
N GLU A 85 -9.71 14.44 -13.19
CA GLU A 85 -8.92 14.78 -12.00
C GLU A 85 -8.99 13.67 -10.93
N LEU A 86 -10.16 13.06 -10.72
CA LEU A 86 -10.33 11.96 -9.78
C LEU A 86 -9.53 10.72 -10.19
N ILE A 87 -9.55 10.37 -11.48
CA ILE A 87 -8.78 9.24 -12.01
C ILE A 87 -7.27 9.50 -11.85
N ASP A 88 -6.81 10.68 -12.23
CA ASP A 88 -5.40 11.04 -12.15
C ASP A 88 -4.90 11.03 -10.69
N GLU A 89 -5.64 11.61 -9.77
CA GLU A 89 -5.30 11.59 -8.35
C GLU A 89 -5.33 10.17 -7.77
N TYR A 90 -6.36 9.37 -8.07
CA TYR A 90 -6.43 7.98 -7.63
C TYR A 90 -5.22 7.17 -8.10
N GLU A 91 -4.86 7.26 -9.38
CA GLU A 91 -3.70 6.54 -9.93
C GLU A 91 -2.39 7.04 -9.32
N ASN A 92 -2.24 8.34 -9.09
CA ASN A 92 -1.06 8.90 -8.41
C ASN A 92 -0.90 8.36 -6.98
N TYR A 93 -1.98 8.34 -6.20
CA TYR A 93 -1.95 7.79 -4.83
C TYR A 93 -1.69 6.29 -4.84
N LYS A 94 -2.36 5.55 -5.72
CA LYS A 94 -2.16 4.10 -5.87
C LYS A 94 -0.71 3.77 -6.23
N GLN A 95 -0.12 4.50 -7.17
CA GLN A 95 1.27 4.29 -7.56
C GLN A 95 2.23 4.58 -6.40
N THR A 96 1.93 5.60 -5.59
CA THR A 96 2.71 5.90 -4.38
C THR A 96 2.69 4.73 -3.39
N ILE A 97 1.53 4.09 -3.21
CA ILE A 97 1.39 2.93 -2.33
C ILE A 97 2.13 1.70 -2.88
N ILE A 98 2.03 1.44 -4.20
CA ILE A 98 2.77 0.36 -4.86
C ILE A 98 4.29 0.53 -4.69
N VAL A 99 4.80 1.74 -4.88
CA VAL A 99 6.23 2.03 -4.68
C VAL A 99 6.63 1.83 -3.21
N GLN A 100 5.75 2.15 -2.26
CA GLN A 100 5.98 1.87 -0.84
C GLN A 100 6.07 0.36 -0.56
N GLU A 101 5.18 -0.44 -1.14
CA GLU A 101 5.18 -1.90 -1.03
C GLU A 101 6.48 -2.51 -1.59
N GLU A 102 6.85 -2.11 -2.81
CA GLU A 102 8.07 -2.59 -3.47
C GLU A 102 9.33 -2.26 -2.65
N ASN A 103 9.38 -1.06 -2.07
CA ASN A 103 10.49 -0.64 -1.21
C ASN A 103 10.55 -1.47 0.08
N SER A 104 9.42 -1.67 0.77
CA SER A 104 9.36 -2.50 1.98
C SER A 104 9.78 -3.94 1.67
N ARG A 105 9.23 -4.54 0.60
CA ARG A 105 9.60 -5.88 0.14
C ARG A 105 11.08 -6.01 -0.19
N THR A 106 11.64 -5.04 -0.89
CA THR A 106 13.07 -5.06 -1.27
C THR A 106 13.96 -4.98 -0.04
N GLN A 107 13.63 -4.11 0.92
CA GLN A 107 14.38 -3.97 2.16
C GLN A 107 14.28 -5.23 3.02
N PHE A 108 13.08 -5.79 3.17
CA PHE A 108 12.84 -7.06 3.86
C PHE A 108 13.71 -8.20 3.30
N LEU A 109 13.69 -8.41 1.98
CA LEU A 109 14.46 -9.48 1.35
C LEU A 109 15.97 -9.31 1.57
N LYS A 110 16.46 -8.07 1.52
CA LYS A 110 17.87 -7.76 1.77
C LYS A 110 18.27 -8.09 3.21
N ASP A 111 17.46 -7.69 4.18
CA ASP A 111 17.73 -7.94 5.60
C ASP A 111 17.59 -9.42 5.95
N ARG A 112 16.62 -10.11 5.34
CA ARG A 112 16.41 -11.54 5.50
C ARG A 112 17.63 -12.34 5.04
N VAL A 113 18.10 -12.09 3.83
CA VAL A 113 19.30 -12.75 3.27
C VAL A 113 20.53 -12.51 4.14
N LYS A 114 20.69 -11.30 4.68
CA LYS A 114 21.80 -10.99 5.60
C LYS A 114 21.72 -11.85 6.88
N LEU A 115 20.55 -11.93 7.50
CA LEU A 115 20.35 -12.74 8.71
C LEU A 115 20.55 -14.24 8.44
N GLU A 116 20.02 -14.75 7.33
CA GLU A 116 20.18 -16.15 6.92
C GLU A 116 21.66 -16.52 6.66
N ASN A 117 22.41 -15.62 6.03
CA ASN A 117 23.85 -15.79 5.82
C ASN A 117 24.64 -15.77 7.13
N ASP A 118 24.31 -14.85 8.05
CA ASP A 118 24.95 -14.76 9.37
C ASP A 118 24.68 -16.02 10.21
N ILE A 119 23.46 -16.55 10.18
CA ILE A 119 23.09 -17.82 10.82
C ILE A 119 23.91 -18.98 10.22
N SER A 120 23.87 -19.11 8.89
CA SER A 120 24.54 -20.20 8.17
C SER A 120 26.06 -20.20 8.41
N SER A 121 26.69 -19.01 8.48
CA SER A 121 28.12 -18.87 8.79
C SER A 121 28.47 -19.36 10.20
N LEU A 122 27.63 -19.08 11.19
CA LEU A 122 27.82 -19.53 12.57
C LEU A 122 27.54 -21.02 12.74
N GLU A 123 26.52 -21.55 12.04
CA GLU A 123 26.22 -22.98 12.04
C GLU A 123 27.34 -23.79 11.37
N GLY A 124 27.89 -23.32 10.24
CA GLY A 124 29.03 -23.97 9.59
C GLY A 124 30.30 -24.01 10.46
N ARG A 125 30.54 -22.99 11.28
CA ARG A 125 31.64 -22.94 12.27
C ARG A 125 31.42 -23.81 13.50
N LYS A 126 30.22 -24.40 13.68
CA LYS A 126 29.93 -25.34 14.77
C LYS A 126 30.46 -26.76 14.48
N TYR A 127 30.72 -27.06 13.19
CA TYR A 127 31.14 -28.39 12.71
C TYR A 127 32.64 -28.51 12.41
N TYR A 128 33.42 -27.45 12.67
CA TYR A 128 34.89 -27.39 12.53
C TYR A 128 35.51 -26.94 13.85
#